data_AF-C5FT70-F1
#
_entry.id   AF-C5FT70-F1
#
_cell.length_a   1.000
_cell.length_b   1.000
_cell.length_c   1.000
_cell.angle_alpha   90.00
_cell.angle_beta   90.00
_cell.angle_gamma   90.00
#
_symmetry.space_group_name_H-M   'P 1'
#
loop_
_entity.id
_entity.type
_entity.pdbx_description
1 polymer ?
#
loop_
_entity_poly.entity_id
_entity_poly.type
_entity_poly.pdbx_seq_one_letter_code
_entity_poly.pdbx_strand_id
1 'polypeptide(L)'
;MSFDFDSYFKQLDPQNTWTVKRLTGGLVNLTVRASKSQNEESLYVAAGKAGRFGNSQSLILKYAPPFVASVGEAAPFDQARQTFGQFFADLHAEGTLNLIKPHGTDPKLTRFDNSSMKEVVRRAAVSTMKPYLGQFNCADAEKLGQVVEEDFDREAVWDGEQCFNVGDLWPGGILIESSPAAAKFPKLGVIDFEFSGPGRGVNGDMAQLLAHLHLYYIAWGYCVDPLGLHGNFTLLILLALVIARCNWNHPRPLLHLPTLVVYSDHPFSYMDEKL
;
A
#
# COMPACT_ATOMS: atom_id res chain seq x y z
N MET A 1 9.08 16.27 -19.44
CA MET A 1 10.42 15.63 -19.53
C MET A 1 10.39 14.23 -18.90
N SER A 2 11.18 13.25 -19.37
CA SER A 2 11.29 11.92 -18.73
C SER A 2 12.30 11.94 -17.58
N PHE A 3 11.97 11.30 -16.45
CA PHE A 3 12.90 11.14 -15.33
C PHE A 3 14.15 10.35 -15.76
N ASP A 4 15.33 10.88 -15.44
CA ASP A 4 16.62 10.27 -15.77
C ASP A 4 17.02 9.28 -14.66
N PHE A 5 16.63 8.02 -14.86
CA PHE A 5 16.95 6.95 -13.93
C PHE A 5 18.45 6.62 -13.88
N ASP A 6 19.19 6.81 -14.99
CA ASP A 6 20.62 6.48 -15.07
C ASP A 6 21.44 7.45 -14.22
N SER A 7 21.20 8.75 -14.37
CA SER A 7 21.86 9.77 -13.53
C SER A 7 21.49 9.60 -12.06
N TYR A 8 20.24 9.25 -11.77
CA TYR A 8 19.79 9.01 -10.40
C TYR A 8 20.47 7.78 -9.76
N PHE A 9 20.64 6.68 -10.51
CA PHE A 9 21.35 5.49 -10.01
C PHE A 9 22.82 5.74 -9.73
N LYS A 10 23.50 6.47 -10.63
CA LYS A 10 24.91 6.84 -10.43
C LYS A 10 25.13 7.63 -9.14
N GLN A 11 24.13 8.39 -8.68
CA GLN A 11 24.19 9.09 -7.40
C GLN A 11 23.97 8.15 -6.21
N LEU A 12 23.02 7.22 -6.31
CA LEU A 12 22.66 6.34 -5.19
C LEU A 12 23.61 5.17 -4.97
N ASP A 13 24.17 4.62 -6.05
CA ASP A 13 25.00 3.44 -6.01
C ASP A 13 26.17 3.57 -7.01
N PRO A 14 27.08 4.55 -6.79
CA PRO A 14 28.15 4.89 -7.73
C PRO A 14 29.15 3.74 -7.95
N GLN A 15 29.13 2.73 -7.07
CA GLN A 15 30.05 1.60 -7.10
C GLN A 15 29.58 0.45 -7.99
N ASN A 16 28.34 0.49 -8.50
CA ASN A 16 27.77 -0.57 -9.32
C ASN A 16 27.31 0.00 -10.66
N THR A 17 27.54 -0.76 -11.72
CA THR A 17 27.04 -0.42 -13.06
C THR A 17 25.68 -1.07 -13.29
N TRP A 18 24.64 -0.24 -13.41
CA TRP A 18 23.26 -0.66 -13.61
C TRP A 18 22.82 -0.45 -15.05
N THR A 19 22.15 -1.45 -15.61
CA THR A 19 21.41 -1.33 -16.87
C THR A 19 19.94 -1.09 -16.56
N VAL A 20 19.38 0.04 -17.02
CA VAL A 20 17.98 0.41 -16.76
C VAL A 20 17.11 0.10 -17.98
N LYS A 21 16.05 -0.68 -17.79
CA LYS A 21 15.07 -1.01 -18.82
C LYS A 21 13.66 -0.59 -18.40
N ARG A 22 12.97 0.15 -19.25
CA ARG A 22 11.58 0.54 -19.01
C ARG A 22 10.63 -0.65 -19.06
N LEU A 23 9.73 -0.74 -18.08
CA LEU A 23 8.66 -1.73 -18.05
C LEU A 23 7.40 -1.14 -18.68
N THR A 24 6.70 -1.97 -19.44
CA THR A 24 5.42 -1.63 -20.10
C THR A 24 4.24 -1.88 -19.17
N GLY A 25 3.11 -1.20 -19.41
CA GLY A 25 1.85 -1.41 -18.67
C GLY A 25 1.60 -0.45 -17.51
N GLY A 26 2.49 0.50 -17.25
CA GLY A 26 2.27 1.62 -16.32
C GLY A 26 1.56 2.79 -17.01
N LEU A 27 0.31 3.06 -16.63
CA LEU A 27 -0.44 4.25 -17.09
C LEU A 27 0.04 5.51 -16.34
N VAL A 28 0.04 5.41 -15.01
CA VAL A 28 0.18 6.57 -14.12
C VAL A 28 1.64 6.88 -13.79
N ASN A 29 2.48 5.85 -13.64
CA ASN A 29 3.84 5.97 -13.14
C ASN A 29 4.83 5.45 -14.19
N LEU A 30 6.05 5.98 -14.16
CA LEU A 30 7.18 5.41 -14.90
C LEU A 30 7.76 4.27 -14.08
N THR A 31 7.77 3.07 -14.64
CA THR A 31 8.38 1.91 -13.99
C THR A 31 9.53 1.39 -14.83
N VAL A 32 10.67 1.15 -14.19
CA VAL A 32 11.86 0.58 -14.82
C VAL A 32 12.39 -0.58 -13.98
N ARG A 33 13.07 -1.52 -14.62
CA ARG A 33 13.91 -2.51 -13.97
C ARG A 33 15.36 -2.11 -14.14
N ALA A 34 16.09 -1.97 -13.05
CA ALA A 34 17.54 -1.85 -13.08
C ALA A 34 18.15 -3.21 -12.79
N SER A 35 19.11 -3.66 -13.60
CA SER A 35 19.83 -4.92 -13.39
C SER A 35 21.32 -4.66 -13.37
N LYS A 36 22.04 -5.29 -12.45
CA LYS A 36 23.51 -5.19 -12.41
C LYS A 36 24.10 -5.82 -13.67
N SER A 37 25.12 -5.15 -14.21
CA SER A 37 25.88 -5.70 -15.32
C SER A 37 26.79 -6.81 -14.77
N GLN A 38 26.64 -8.05 -15.26
CA GLN A 38 27.34 -9.24 -14.74
C GLN A 38 28.88 -9.23 -14.91
N ASN A 39 29.47 -8.15 -15.44
CA ASN A 39 30.87 -8.13 -15.84
C ASN A 39 31.85 -7.51 -14.83
N GLU A 40 31.41 -7.12 -13.62
CA GLU A 40 32.29 -6.53 -12.59
C GLU A 40 32.30 -7.31 -11.27
N GLU A 41 31.98 -8.61 -11.29
CA GLU A 41 32.48 -9.52 -10.26
C GLU A 41 33.99 -9.72 -10.47
N SER A 42 34.85 -8.88 -9.88
CA SER A 42 36.19 -9.30 -9.41
C SER A 42 37.16 -8.21 -8.92
N LEU A 43 36.93 -6.91 -9.07
CA LEU A 43 38.00 -5.93 -8.77
C LEU A 43 37.84 -5.07 -7.50
N TYR A 44 36.65 -4.96 -6.91
CA TYR A 44 36.42 -4.08 -5.76
C TYR A 44 36.07 -4.76 -4.42
N VAL A 45 36.15 -6.10 -4.34
CA VAL A 45 36.02 -6.84 -3.07
C VAL A 45 37.13 -6.46 -2.07
N ALA A 46 38.22 -5.83 -2.53
CA ALA A 46 39.36 -5.45 -1.70
C ALA A 46 39.20 -4.14 -0.89
N ALA A 47 38.09 -3.40 -0.98
CA ALA A 47 37.93 -2.11 -0.27
C ALA A 47 36.55 -1.87 0.35
N GLY A 48 36.02 -2.87 1.08
CA GLY A 48 35.32 -2.65 2.36
C GLY A 48 34.00 -1.85 2.43
N LYS A 49 33.40 -1.37 1.35
CA LYS A 49 32.00 -0.89 1.36
C LYS A 49 31.27 -1.43 0.16
N ALA A 50 30.35 -2.37 0.39
CA ALA A 50 29.35 -2.73 -0.61
C ALA A 50 28.45 -1.51 -0.84
N GLY A 51 28.16 -1.19 -2.10
CA GLY A 51 27.24 -0.13 -2.47
C GLY A 51 25.87 -0.31 -1.83
N ARG A 52 25.03 0.74 -1.85
CA ARG A 52 23.73 0.75 -1.14
C ARG A 52 22.84 -0.45 -1.49
N PHE A 53 22.96 -0.97 -2.70
CA PHE A 53 22.25 -2.15 -3.18
C PHE A 53 23.21 -3.30 -3.51
N GLY A 54 24.31 -3.40 -2.79
CA GLY A 54 25.39 -4.38 -2.99
C GLY A 54 24.87 -5.82 -3.09
N ASN A 55 23.86 -6.15 -2.28
CA ASN A 55 23.26 -7.49 -2.22
C ASN A 55 22.14 -7.72 -3.25
N SER A 56 21.74 -6.71 -4.04
CA SER A 56 20.65 -6.84 -5.02
C SER A 56 21.20 -7.00 -6.43
N GLN A 57 20.72 -8.00 -7.18
CA GLN A 57 21.07 -8.20 -8.60
C GLN A 57 20.13 -7.44 -9.55
N SER A 58 18.91 -7.19 -9.10
CA SER A 58 17.85 -6.53 -9.86
C SER A 58 16.98 -5.71 -8.92
N LEU A 59 16.52 -4.56 -9.41
CA LEU A 59 15.66 -3.62 -8.70
C LEU A 59 14.49 -3.22 -9.61
N ILE A 60 13.30 -3.09 -9.04
CA ILE A 60 12.16 -2.41 -9.69
C ILE A 60 12.05 -1.01 -9.12
N LEU A 61 11.90 -0.03 -10.01
CA LEU A 61 11.86 1.38 -9.67
C LEU A 61 10.60 1.98 -10.22
N LYS A 62 9.96 2.80 -9.40
CA LYS A 62 8.70 3.45 -9.76
C LYS A 62 8.78 4.93 -9.46
N TYR A 63 8.82 5.73 -10.52
CA TYR A 63 8.75 7.18 -10.45
C TYR A 63 7.33 7.65 -10.72
N ALA A 64 6.81 8.49 -9.83
CA ALA A 64 5.46 9.03 -9.89
C ALA A 64 5.51 10.54 -10.22
N PRO A 65 5.44 10.93 -11.51
CA PRO A 65 5.42 12.34 -11.88
C PRO A 65 4.16 13.06 -11.38
N PRO A 66 4.16 14.41 -11.38
CA PRO A 66 2.98 15.23 -11.10
C PRO A 66 1.97 15.25 -12.27
N PHE A 67 1.96 14.19 -13.09
CA PHE A 67 1.11 13.99 -14.26
C PHE A 67 0.99 12.49 -14.56
N VAL A 68 0.03 12.10 -15.40
CA VAL A 68 -0.13 10.70 -15.86
C VAL A 68 1.02 10.35 -16.80
N ALA A 69 1.90 9.43 -16.40
CA ALA A 69 3.13 9.12 -17.14
C ALA A 69 2.93 8.71 -18.61
N SER A 70 1.80 8.10 -18.96
CA SER A 70 1.47 7.73 -20.34
C SER A 70 0.95 8.88 -21.20
N VAL A 71 0.45 9.95 -20.58
CA VAL A 71 -0.17 11.11 -21.25
C VAL A 71 0.77 12.33 -21.24
N GLY A 72 1.62 12.44 -20.22
CA GLY A 72 2.51 13.58 -20.02
C GLY A 72 1.82 14.75 -19.30
N GLU A 73 2.47 15.90 -19.32
CA GLU A 73 2.08 17.11 -18.57
C GLU A 73 0.66 17.63 -18.91
N ALA A 74 0.09 17.20 -20.04
CA ALA A 74 -1.28 17.49 -20.44
C ALA A 74 -2.36 16.82 -19.57
N ALA A 75 -2.01 15.81 -18.77
CA ALA A 75 -2.89 15.22 -17.75
C ALA A 75 -2.24 15.35 -16.37
N PRO A 76 -2.35 16.52 -15.71
CA PRO A 76 -1.87 16.72 -14.35
C PRO A 76 -2.42 15.65 -13.41
N PHE A 77 -1.57 15.15 -12.52
CA PHE A 77 -1.95 14.08 -11.62
C PHE A 77 -1.22 14.21 -10.28
N ASP A 78 -2.02 14.42 -9.24
CA ASP A 78 -1.56 14.90 -7.95
C ASP A 78 -0.64 13.89 -7.24
N GLN A 79 0.52 14.36 -6.75
CA GLN A 79 1.50 13.56 -6.01
C GLN A 79 1.11 13.30 -4.55
N ALA A 80 0.08 13.96 -4.01
CA ALA A 80 -0.50 13.67 -2.69
C ALA A 80 -0.81 12.17 -2.49
N ARG A 81 -1.12 11.49 -3.61
CA ARG A 81 -1.32 10.04 -3.66
C ARG A 81 -0.18 9.23 -3.05
N GLN A 82 1.04 9.73 -3.17
CA GLN A 82 2.24 9.06 -2.69
C GLN A 82 2.36 9.17 -1.18
N THR A 83 2.05 10.33 -0.62
CA THR A 83 2.02 10.52 0.83
C THR A 83 0.99 9.58 1.48
N PHE A 84 -0.20 9.48 0.88
CA PHE A 84 -1.24 8.59 1.38
C PHE A 84 -0.86 7.11 1.25
N GLY A 85 -0.36 6.70 0.08
CA GLY A 85 0.12 5.34 -0.12
C GLY A 85 1.30 4.98 0.80
N GLN A 86 2.21 5.93 1.04
CA GLN A 86 3.35 5.75 1.93
C GLN A 86 2.91 5.58 3.38
N PHE A 87 1.96 6.40 3.84
CA PHE A 87 1.41 6.26 5.19
C PHE A 87 0.88 4.84 5.45
N PHE A 88 0.06 4.28 4.54
CA PHE A 88 -0.45 2.92 4.72
C PHE A 88 0.66 1.86 4.57
N ALA A 89 1.60 2.06 3.65
CA ALA A 89 2.75 1.16 3.52
C ALA A 89 3.57 1.12 4.81
N ASP A 90 3.78 2.27 5.47
CA ASP A 90 4.50 2.36 6.74
C ASP A 90 3.68 1.78 7.89
N LEU A 91 2.38 2.11 7.97
CA LEU A 91 1.47 1.58 8.98
C LEU A 91 1.43 0.05 8.95
N HIS A 92 1.31 -0.52 7.74
CA HIS A 92 1.23 -1.96 7.51
C HIS A 92 2.60 -2.63 7.40
N ALA A 93 3.71 -1.91 7.61
CA ALA A 93 5.03 -2.51 7.61
C ALA A 93 5.21 -3.43 8.84
N GLU A 94 5.86 -4.57 8.63
CA GLU A 94 6.23 -5.48 9.72
C GLU A 94 7.03 -4.77 10.84
N GLY A 95 7.84 -3.76 10.47
CA GLY A 95 8.61 -2.95 11.40
C GLY A 95 7.72 -2.18 12.37
N THR A 96 6.61 -1.64 11.88
CA THR A 96 5.62 -0.93 12.70
C THR A 96 4.95 -1.89 13.67
N LEU A 97 4.56 -3.09 13.21
CA LEU A 97 4.05 -4.12 14.11
C LEU A 97 5.10 -4.50 15.18
N ASN A 98 6.36 -4.69 14.79
CA ASN A 98 7.44 -5.03 15.72
C ASN A 98 7.77 -3.89 16.71
N LEU A 99 7.57 -2.63 16.33
CA LEU A 99 7.70 -1.47 17.21
C LEU A 99 6.52 -1.37 18.20
N ILE A 100 5.30 -1.72 17.78
CA ILE A 100 4.10 -1.61 18.62
C ILE A 100 3.97 -2.79 19.58
N LYS A 101 4.37 -4.00 19.18
CA LYS A 101 4.32 -5.23 20.00
C LYS A 101 4.82 -5.03 21.45
N PRO A 102 5.97 -4.39 21.70
CA PRO A 102 6.48 -4.14 23.05
C PRO A 102 5.67 -3.13 23.87
N HIS A 103 4.91 -2.23 23.25
CA HIS A 103 4.13 -1.21 23.96
C HIS A 103 2.84 -1.76 24.60
N GLY A 104 2.51 -3.03 24.37
CA GLY A 104 1.56 -3.79 25.19
C GLY A 104 2.15 -4.20 26.54
N THR A 105 2.50 -3.24 27.39
CA THR A 105 3.11 -3.49 28.72
C THR A 105 2.15 -3.31 29.90
N ASP A 106 0.84 -3.42 29.70
CA ASP A 106 -0.01 -3.80 30.84
C ASP A 106 0.12 -5.32 31.00
N PRO A 107 0.56 -5.86 32.16
CA PRO A 107 0.56 -7.29 32.42
C PRO A 107 -0.84 -7.94 32.32
N LYS A 108 -1.93 -7.15 32.26
CA LYS A 108 -3.30 -7.58 31.90
C LYS A 108 -3.64 -7.45 30.40
N LEU A 109 -2.93 -6.62 29.63
CA LEU A 109 -3.02 -6.49 28.16
C LEU A 109 -1.77 -7.10 27.50
N THR A 110 -1.37 -8.29 27.96
CA THR A 110 -0.20 -9.04 27.45
C THR A 110 -0.33 -9.43 25.97
N ARG A 111 -1.49 -9.16 25.35
CA ARG A 111 -1.72 -9.25 23.93
C ARG A 111 -2.55 -8.04 23.53
N PHE A 112 -2.12 -7.34 22.48
CA PHE A 112 -2.98 -6.40 21.74
C PHE A 112 -3.99 -7.22 20.93
N ASP A 113 -4.79 -8.03 21.63
CA ASP A 113 -5.72 -9.01 21.08
C ASP A 113 -7.09 -8.75 21.70
N ASN A 114 -7.99 -8.19 20.89
CA ASN A 114 -9.36 -7.91 21.29
C ASN A 114 -10.26 -9.09 20.90
N SER A 115 -9.98 -10.26 21.47
CA SER A 115 -10.72 -11.50 21.19
C SER A 115 -12.24 -11.37 21.40
N SER A 116 -12.68 -10.57 22.38
CA SER A 116 -14.10 -10.25 22.56
C SER A 116 -14.67 -9.49 21.37
N MET A 117 -13.90 -8.58 20.76
CA MET A 117 -14.33 -7.89 19.55
C MET A 117 -14.31 -8.80 18.32
N LYS A 118 -13.38 -9.76 18.25
CA LYS A 118 -13.38 -10.76 17.16
C LYS A 118 -14.71 -11.52 17.12
N GLU A 119 -15.23 -11.93 18.28
CA GLU A 119 -16.54 -12.61 18.36
C GLU A 119 -17.70 -11.67 18.00
N VAL A 120 -17.64 -10.40 18.41
CA VAL A 120 -18.64 -9.40 18.02
C VAL A 120 -18.65 -9.20 16.51
N VAL A 121 -17.49 -9.01 15.87
CA VAL A 121 -17.34 -8.87 14.42
C VAL A 121 -17.81 -10.12 13.71
N ARG A 122 -17.44 -11.31 14.22
CA ARG A 122 -17.90 -12.58 13.68
C ARG A 122 -19.42 -12.63 13.61
N ARG A 123 -20.09 -12.34 14.73
CA ARG A 123 -21.54 -12.44 14.82
C ARG A 123 -22.26 -11.34 14.06
N ALA A 124 -21.78 -10.10 14.14
CA ALA A 124 -22.48 -8.92 13.61
C ALA A 124 -22.22 -8.68 12.12
N ALA A 125 -21.03 -9.00 11.62
CA ALA A 125 -20.62 -8.72 10.23
C ALA A 125 -20.41 -9.98 9.40
N VAL A 126 -19.72 -10.99 9.93
CA VAL A 126 -19.33 -12.18 9.14
C VAL A 126 -20.53 -13.11 8.95
N SER A 127 -21.16 -13.55 10.05
CA SER A 127 -22.30 -14.48 9.99
C SER A 127 -23.57 -13.85 9.38
N THR A 128 -23.62 -12.52 9.26
CA THR A 128 -24.73 -11.81 8.61
C THR A 128 -24.58 -11.74 7.10
N MET A 129 -23.39 -12.01 6.55
CA MET A 129 -23.12 -11.90 5.12
C MET A 129 -23.99 -12.88 4.30
N LYS A 130 -24.03 -14.14 4.70
CA LYS A 130 -24.83 -15.18 4.03
C LYS A 130 -26.33 -14.85 3.96
N PRO A 131 -27.03 -14.54 5.07
CA PRO A 131 -28.44 -14.17 5.00
C PRO A 131 -28.66 -12.86 4.23
N TYR A 132 -27.74 -11.90 4.32
CA TYR A 132 -27.82 -10.65 3.58
C TYR A 132 -27.75 -10.89 2.06
N LEU A 133 -26.77 -11.67 1.59
CA LEU A 133 -26.67 -12.07 0.18
C LEU A 133 -27.91 -12.83 -0.30
N GLY A 134 -28.50 -13.66 0.56
CA GLY A 134 -29.75 -14.35 0.30
C GLY A 134 -30.94 -13.41 0.09
N GLN A 135 -31.04 -12.33 0.87
CA GLN A 135 -32.09 -11.30 0.72
C GLN A 135 -32.06 -10.62 -0.65
N PHE A 136 -30.88 -10.51 -1.27
CA PHE A 136 -30.69 -9.93 -2.61
C PHE A 136 -30.66 -10.97 -3.74
N ASN A 137 -31.10 -12.21 -3.49
CA ASN A 137 -31.14 -13.31 -4.46
C ASN A 137 -29.78 -13.57 -5.14
N CYS A 138 -28.67 -13.40 -4.40
CA CYS A 138 -27.35 -13.77 -4.91
C CYS A 138 -27.28 -15.30 -5.09
N ALA A 139 -27.08 -15.76 -6.32
CA ALA A 139 -27.06 -17.20 -6.65
C ALA A 139 -25.99 -17.98 -5.86
N ASP A 140 -24.87 -17.31 -5.56
CA ASP A 140 -23.73 -17.90 -4.84
C ASP A 140 -23.70 -17.54 -3.35
N ALA A 141 -24.81 -17.05 -2.77
CA ALA A 141 -24.86 -16.56 -1.38
C ALA A 141 -24.29 -17.56 -0.36
N GLU A 142 -24.64 -18.84 -0.51
CA GLU A 142 -24.16 -19.93 0.35
C GLU A 142 -22.64 -20.05 0.29
N LYS A 143 -22.11 -20.19 -0.92
CA LYS A 143 -20.69 -20.39 -1.17
C LYS A 143 -19.86 -19.18 -0.75
N LEU A 144 -20.31 -17.97 -1.08
CA LEU A 144 -19.61 -16.73 -0.72
C LEU A 144 -19.62 -16.51 0.80
N GLY A 145 -20.75 -16.74 1.46
CA GLY A 145 -20.84 -16.66 2.92
C GLY A 145 -19.89 -17.64 3.61
N GLN A 146 -19.86 -18.89 3.14
CA GLN A 146 -18.95 -19.91 3.65
C GLN A 146 -17.48 -19.51 3.48
N VAL A 147 -17.08 -19.00 2.29
CA VAL A 147 -15.70 -18.55 2.05
C VAL A 147 -15.30 -17.42 3.01
N VAL A 148 -16.20 -16.48 3.29
CA VAL A 148 -15.93 -15.38 4.23
C VAL A 148 -15.79 -15.91 5.66
N GLU A 149 -16.65 -16.83 6.09
CA GLU A 149 -16.56 -17.46 7.41
C GLU A 149 -15.27 -18.27 7.58
N GLU A 150 -14.93 -19.12 6.60
CA GLU A 150 -13.71 -19.93 6.59
C GLU A 150 -12.46 -19.05 6.59
N ASP A 151 -12.43 -18.00 5.76
CA ASP A 151 -11.30 -17.08 5.77
C ASP A 151 -11.23 -16.35 7.12
N PHE A 152 -12.33 -15.89 7.71
CA PHE A 152 -12.30 -15.20 9.01
C PHE A 152 -11.79 -16.09 10.15
N ASP A 153 -12.16 -17.38 10.17
CA ASP A 153 -11.78 -18.33 11.21
C ASP A 153 -10.39 -18.95 11.00
N ARG A 154 -9.81 -18.82 9.81
CA ARG A 154 -8.51 -19.39 9.47
C ARG A 154 -7.42 -18.96 10.45
N GLU A 155 -6.78 -19.96 11.07
CA GLU A 155 -5.61 -19.78 11.95
C GLU A 155 -4.29 -19.66 11.20
N ALA A 156 -4.19 -20.28 10.02
CA ALA A 156 -2.99 -20.20 9.20
C ALA A 156 -2.73 -18.74 8.81
N VAL A 157 -1.48 -18.27 8.94
CA VAL A 157 -1.05 -16.93 8.53
C VAL A 157 -0.08 -17.10 7.35
N TRP A 158 -0.30 -16.36 6.28
CA TRP A 158 0.61 -16.34 5.13
C TRP A 158 1.80 -15.40 5.37
N ASP A 159 2.89 -15.66 4.67
CA ASP A 159 4.08 -14.81 4.78
C ASP A 159 3.74 -13.36 4.38
N GLY A 160 4.13 -12.41 5.24
CA GLY A 160 3.81 -10.99 5.09
C GLY A 160 2.35 -10.59 5.32
N GLU A 161 1.45 -11.51 5.72
CA GLU A 161 0.04 -11.20 5.97
C GLU A 161 -0.18 -10.46 7.28
N GLN A 162 0.65 -10.73 8.30
CA GLN A 162 0.49 -10.17 9.63
C GLN A 162 1.14 -8.78 9.75
N CYS A 163 0.33 -7.76 9.98
CA CYS A 163 0.83 -6.44 10.36
C CYS A 163 -0.10 -5.75 11.36
N PHE A 164 0.28 -4.55 11.79
CA PHE A 164 -0.62 -3.69 12.55
C PHE A 164 -1.67 -3.10 11.61
N ASN A 165 -2.96 -3.24 11.92
CA ASN A 165 -4.06 -2.71 11.12
C ASN A 165 -4.98 -1.81 11.97
N VAL A 166 -5.77 -0.97 11.29
CA VAL A 166 -6.82 -0.14 11.90
C VAL A 166 -8.04 -1.01 12.26
N GLY A 167 -8.36 -1.99 11.42
CA GLY A 167 -9.41 -2.99 11.68
C GLY A 167 -10.81 -2.62 11.18
N ASP A 168 -11.09 -1.33 11.03
CA ASP A 168 -12.32 -0.79 10.44
C ASP A 168 -12.01 0.43 9.55
N LEU A 169 -11.14 0.26 8.55
CA LEU A 169 -10.77 1.40 7.69
C LEU A 169 -11.81 1.63 6.60
N TRP A 170 -12.67 2.62 6.81
CA TRP A 170 -13.61 3.14 5.82
C TRP A 170 -13.51 4.67 5.72
N PRO A 171 -14.11 5.32 4.71
CA PRO A 171 -13.96 6.77 4.52
C PRO A 171 -14.34 7.63 5.73
N GLY A 172 -15.23 7.17 6.60
CA GLY A 172 -15.58 7.86 7.86
C GLY A 172 -14.44 7.91 8.88
N GLY A 173 -13.51 6.96 8.84
CA GLY A 173 -12.31 6.92 9.69
C GLY A 173 -11.16 7.81 9.18
N ILE A 174 -11.37 8.57 8.09
CA ILE A 174 -10.35 9.42 7.47
C ILE A 174 -10.78 10.89 7.55
N LEU A 175 -10.04 11.66 8.34
CA LEU A 175 -10.17 13.11 8.42
C LEU A 175 -9.35 13.77 7.31
N ILE A 176 -9.94 14.77 6.66
CA ILE A 176 -9.29 15.57 5.62
C ILE A 176 -9.35 17.02 6.07
N GLU A 177 -8.20 17.66 6.23
CA GLU A 177 -8.11 19.08 6.56
C GLU A 177 -8.73 19.90 5.43
N SER A 178 -9.74 20.71 5.76
CA SER A 178 -10.32 21.67 4.83
C SER A 178 -9.31 22.79 4.60
N SER A 179 -8.46 22.64 3.60
CA SER A 179 -7.42 23.62 3.31
C SER A 179 -8.01 24.88 2.66
N PRO A 180 -7.66 26.10 3.11
CA PRO A 180 -7.86 27.28 2.29
C PRO A 180 -6.99 27.12 1.03
N ALA A 181 -7.48 27.63 -0.11
CA ALA A 181 -6.99 27.40 -1.49
C ALA A 181 -5.47 27.60 -1.77
N ALA A 182 -4.67 27.94 -0.76
CA ALA A 182 -3.23 28.19 -0.84
C ALA A 182 -2.33 27.05 -0.32
N ALA A 183 -2.82 26.07 0.46
CA ALA A 183 -1.96 24.93 0.83
C ALA A 183 -1.94 23.88 -0.28
N LYS A 184 -0.75 23.40 -0.62
CA LYS A 184 -0.56 22.43 -1.70
C LYS A 184 -1.22 21.08 -1.44
N PHE A 185 -1.45 20.70 -0.18
CA PHE A 185 -2.04 19.42 0.20
C PHE A 185 -2.88 19.52 1.49
N PRO A 186 -4.06 18.87 1.57
CA PRO A 186 -4.78 18.73 2.82
C PRO A 186 -4.04 17.77 3.74
N LYS A 187 -3.90 18.10 5.03
CA LYS A 187 -3.48 17.10 6.02
C LYS A 187 -4.54 16.01 6.14
N LEU A 188 -4.07 14.78 6.31
CA LEU A 188 -4.90 13.62 6.52
C LEU A 188 -4.71 13.11 7.94
N GLY A 189 -5.79 12.71 8.59
CA GLY A 189 -5.77 12.02 9.87
C GLY A 189 -6.53 10.70 9.74
N VAL A 190 -5.99 9.63 10.30
CA VAL A 190 -6.75 8.39 10.51
C VAL A 190 -7.20 8.40 11.97
N ILE A 191 -8.46 8.03 12.20
CA ILE A 191 -9.07 7.97 13.52
C ILE A 191 -9.72 6.60 13.72
N ASP A 192 -10.36 6.41 14.87
CA ASP A 192 -11.21 5.25 15.16
C ASP A 192 -10.44 3.91 15.24
N PHE A 193 -9.40 3.89 16.08
CA PHE A 193 -8.52 2.73 16.27
C PHE A 193 -9.09 1.65 17.22
N GLU A 194 -10.40 1.63 17.47
CA GLU A 194 -11.00 0.71 18.46
C GLU A 194 -10.94 -0.78 18.03
N PHE A 195 -10.81 -1.04 16.72
CA PHE A 195 -10.58 -2.36 16.13
C PHE A 195 -9.11 -2.66 15.81
N SER A 196 -8.20 -1.76 16.18
CA SER A 196 -6.81 -1.89 15.77
C SER A 196 -6.10 -3.06 16.44
N GLY A 197 -5.13 -3.63 15.74
CA GLY A 197 -4.27 -4.65 16.31
C GLY A 197 -3.47 -5.46 15.28
N PRO A 198 -2.94 -6.62 15.66
CA PRO A 198 -2.39 -7.57 14.72
C PRO A 198 -3.51 -8.14 13.85
N GLY A 199 -3.45 -7.86 12.55
CA GLY A 199 -4.46 -8.29 11.60
C GLY A 199 -3.86 -8.57 10.23
N ARG A 200 -4.73 -8.70 9.23
CA ARG A 200 -4.38 -9.00 7.83
C ARG A 200 -3.97 -7.77 7.03
N GLY A 201 -3.65 -6.67 7.71
CA GLY A 201 -3.01 -5.50 7.13
C GLY A 201 -3.69 -4.90 5.92
N VAL A 202 -2.92 -4.74 4.85
CA VAL A 202 -3.37 -4.27 3.53
C VAL A 202 -4.58 -5.07 3.05
N ASN A 203 -4.62 -6.39 3.27
CA ASN A 203 -5.72 -7.23 2.81
C ASN A 203 -7.02 -7.03 3.62
N GLY A 204 -6.93 -6.43 4.81
CA GLY A 204 -8.09 -6.00 5.59
C GLY A 204 -8.43 -4.53 5.31
N ASP A 205 -7.61 -3.63 5.81
CA ASP A 205 -7.87 -2.18 5.82
C ASP A 205 -8.02 -1.63 4.39
N MET A 206 -7.11 -1.98 3.48
CA MET A 206 -7.20 -1.46 2.11
C MET A 206 -8.36 -2.11 1.37
N ALA A 207 -8.58 -3.42 1.52
CA ALA A 207 -9.74 -4.07 0.89
C ALA A 207 -11.06 -3.40 1.32
N GLN A 208 -11.21 -3.11 2.61
CA GLN A 208 -12.39 -2.44 3.16
C GLN A 208 -12.53 -1.00 2.64
N LEU A 209 -11.46 -0.20 2.66
CA LEU A 209 -11.49 1.17 2.15
C LEU A 209 -11.84 1.18 0.65
N LEU A 210 -11.22 0.30 -0.12
CA LEU A 210 -11.45 0.18 -1.57
C LEU A 210 -12.88 -0.26 -1.88
N ALA A 211 -13.43 -1.20 -1.10
CA ALA A 211 -14.82 -1.62 -1.25
C ALA A 211 -15.79 -0.44 -1.01
N HIS A 212 -15.57 0.37 0.04
CA HIS A 212 -16.39 1.55 0.30
C HIS A 212 -16.27 2.62 -0.79
N LEU A 213 -15.05 2.89 -1.26
CA LEU A 213 -14.84 3.82 -2.38
C LEU A 213 -15.53 3.32 -3.66
N HIS A 214 -15.57 2.01 -3.89
CA HIS A 214 -16.31 1.41 -4.99
C HIS A 214 -17.82 1.58 -4.83
N LEU A 215 -18.36 1.42 -3.62
CA LEU A 215 -19.78 1.69 -3.35
C LEU A 215 -20.14 3.15 -3.61
N TYR A 216 -19.29 4.11 -3.22
CA TYR A 216 -19.51 5.52 -3.56
C TYR A 216 -19.44 5.78 -5.06
N TYR A 217 -18.53 5.12 -5.79
CA TYR A 217 -18.48 5.23 -7.24
C TYR A 217 -19.78 4.74 -7.89
N ILE A 218 -20.29 3.58 -7.46
CA ILE A 218 -21.55 3.04 -7.95
C ILE A 218 -22.68 4.02 -7.63
N ALA A 219 -22.81 4.44 -6.37
CA ALA A 219 -23.85 5.37 -5.93
C ALA A 219 -23.81 6.70 -6.70
N TRP A 220 -22.61 7.24 -6.93
CA TRP A 220 -22.42 8.44 -7.74
C TRP A 220 -23.01 8.27 -9.14
N GLY A 221 -22.76 7.13 -9.79
CA GLY A 221 -23.33 6.81 -11.12
C GLY A 221 -24.86 6.84 -11.17
N TYR A 222 -25.53 6.64 -10.04
CA TYR A 222 -26.99 6.74 -9.92
C TYR A 222 -27.49 8.13 -9.47
N CYS A 223 -26.62 8.97 -8.91
CA CYS A 223 -26.94 10.33 -8.48
C CYS A 223 -26.73 11.39 -9.57
N VAL A 224 -26.16 11.04 -10.73
CA VAL A 224 -25.97 12.00 -11.82
C VAL A 224 -27.30 12.30 -12.51
N ASP A 225 -27.87 13.45 -12.17
CA ASP A 225 -28.90 14.14 -12.95
C ASP A 225 -28.36 14.42 -14.38
N PRO A 226 -29.19 14.49 -15.44
CA PRO A 226 -28.75 14.69 -16.84
C PRO A 226 -27.98 15.99 -17.13
N LEU A 227 -27.74 16.84 -16.13
CA LEU A 227 -27.24 18.21 -16.26
C LEU A 227 -25.71 18.35 -16.25
N GLY A 228 -24.94 17.25 -16.33
CA GLY A 228 -23.58 17.29 -16.88
C GLY A 228 -22.52 18.04 -16.07
N LEU A 229 -22.64 18.14 -14.74
CA LEU A 229 -21.57 18.68 -13.90
C LEU A 229 -20.56 17.59 -13.55
N HIS A 230 -19.49 17.52 -14.34
CA HIS A 230 -18.33 16.66 -14.10
C HIS A 230 -17.38 17.29 -13.08
N GLY A 231 -17.24 16.67 -11.90
CA GLY A 231 -16.30 17.10 -10.87
C GLY A 231 -15.65 15.92 -10.12
N ASN A 232 -14.34 15.77 -10.31
CA ASN A 232 -13.32 15.25 -9.36
C ASN A 232 -13.47 13.90 -8.62
N PHE A 233 -14.47 13.06 -8.87
CA PHE A 233 -14.55 11.74 -8.23
C PHE A 233 -13.54 10.70 -8.78
N THR A 234 -13.08 10.89 -10.02
CA THR A 234 -12.11 10.03 -10.71
C THR A 234 -10.77 9.94 -9.98
N LEU A 235 -10.39 10.98 -9.22
CA LEU A 235 -9.11 11.05 -8.53
C LEU A 235 -9.03 10.08 -7.33
N LEU A 236 -10.12 9.94 -6.58
CA LEU A 236 -10.23 9.02 -5.43
C LEU A 236 -10.25 7.54 -5.86
N ILE A 237 -10.84 7.25 -7.02
CA ILE A 237 -10.93 5.88 -7.55
C ILE A 237 -9.60 5.47 -8.22
N LEU A 238 -8.92 6.40 -8.89
CA LEU A 238 -7.56 6.15 -9.37
C LEU A 238 -6.57 6.00 -8.21
N LEU A 239 -6.76 6.74 -7.11
CA LEU A 239 -5.99 6.57 -5.88
C LEU A 239 -6.16 5.16 -5.30
N ALA A 240 -7.41 4.71 -5.20
CA ALA A 240 -7.80 3.36 -4.79
C ALA A 240 -7.16 2.26 -5.65
N LEU A 241 -7.30 2.35 -6.98
CA LEU A 241 -6.75 1.36 -7.92
C LEU A 241 -5.21 1.35 -7.94
N VAL A 242 -4.57 2.48 -7.66
CA VAL A 242 -3.11 2.56 -7.56
C VAL A 242 -2.59 1.93 -6.28
N ILE A 243 -3.29 2.04 -5.14
CA ILE A 243 -2.86 1.39 -3.89
C ILE A 243 -3.06 -0.13 -3.99
N ALA A 244 -4.19 -0.58 -4.54
CA ALA A 244 -4.49 -2.00 -4.74
C ALA A 244 -3.48 -2.73 -5.64
N ARG A 245 -2.91 -2.03 -6.63
CA ARG A 245 -1.93 -2.62 -7.58
C ARG A 245 -0.48 -2.51 -7.11
N CYS A 246 -0.20 -1.82 -6.00
CA CYS A 246 1.16 -1.57 -5.51
C CYS A 246 1.69 -2.61 -4.51
N ASN A 247 0.88 -3.54 -4.00
CA ASN A 247 1.31 -4.48 -2.96
C ASN A 247 0.95 -5.93 -3.30
N TRP A 248 1.67 -6.51 -4.27
CA TRP A 248 1.71 -7.97 -4.42
C TRP A 248 3.17 -8.42 -4.50
N ASN A 249 3.60 -9.10 -3.42
CA ASN A 249 4.85 -9.85 -3.21
C ASN A 249 6.19 -9.05 -3.23
N HIS A 250 6.80 -8.92 -2.04
CA HIS A 250 8.21 -8.53 -1.73
C HIS A 250 8.59 -7.02 -1.64
N PRO A 251 9.80 -6.72 -1.09
CA PRO A 251 10.08 -6.12 0.22
C PRO A 251 10.04 -4.57 0.24
N ARG A 252 10.13 -4.01 1.45
CA ARG A 252 9.96 -2.57 1.79
C ARG A 252 10.69 -1.58 0.86
N PRO A 253 10.17 -0.34 0.69
CA PRO A 253 10.88 0.75 0.05
C PRO A 253 12.19 1.07 0.78
N LEU A 254 13.32 1.10 0.06
CA LEU A 254 14.64 1.41 0.62
C LEU A 254 15.05 2.91 0.54
N LEU A 255 14.15 3.80 0.12
CA LEU A 255 14.38 5.25 0.03
C LEU A 255 13.09 6.07 0.18
N HIS A 256 13.15 7.15 0.99
CA HIS A 256 12.18 8.24 0.97
C HIS A 256 12.75 9.44 0.22
N LEU A 257 12.52 9.48 -1.09
CA LEU A 257 12.21 10.74 -1.76
C LEU A 257 10.74 10.64 -2.18
N PRO A 258 9.93 11.70 -2.06
CA PRO A 258 8.47 11.65 -2.21
C PRO A 258 7.96 11.31 -3.63
N THR A 259 8.84 10.83 -4.51
CA THR A 259 8.57 10.55 -5.93
C THR A 259 9.14 9.25 -6.46
N LEU A 260 10.02 8.56 -5.73
CA LEU A 260 10.66 7.34 -6.22
C LEU A 260 10.64 6.23 -5.18
N VAL A 261 10.06 5.10 -5.58
CA VAL A 261 10.03 3.87 -4.78
C VAL A 261 10.96 2.82 -5.41
N VAL A 262 11.77 2.17 -4.57
CA VAL A 262 12.75 1.14 -4.97
C VAL A 262 12.36 -0.19 -4.32
N TYR A 263 12.24 -1.24 -5.12
CA TYR A 263 11.99 -2.61 -4.70
C TYR A 263 13.17 -3.51 -5.10
N SER A 264 13.51 -4.50 -4.27
CA SER A 264 14.56 -5.50 -4.57
C SER A 264 13.96 -6.89 -4.76
N ASP A 265 14.46 -7.65 -5.73
CA ASP A 265 14.01 -9.02 -6.02
C ASP A 265 14.49 -10.07 -4.99
N HIS A 266 15.23 -9.65 -3.95
CA HIS A 266 15.78 -10.55 -2.94
C HIS A 266 14.94 -10.59 -1.65
N PRO A 267 14.60 -11.78 -1.12
CA PRO A 267 14.20 -11.92 0.28
C PRO A 267 15.47 -11.91 1.11
N PHE A 268 15.86 -10.80 1.75
CA PHE A 268 17.00 -10.82 2.65
C PHE A 268 16.76 -10.18 4.01
N SER A 269 17.33 -10.92 4.97
CA SER A 269 17.38 -10.75 6.40
C SER A 269 17.86 -9.38 6.86
N TYR A 270 17.30 -8.99 8.00
CA TYR A 270 17.74 -7.92 8.90
C TYR A 270 19.27 -7.74 8.96
N MET A 271 19.71 -6.48 8.91
CA MET A 271 20.88 -6.02 9.65
C MET A 271 20.49 -4.85 10.53
N ASP A 272 20.78 -5.05 11.82
CA ASP A 272 20.52 -4.21 12.97
C ASP A 272 21.39 -2.94 12.90
N GLU A 273 20.79 -1.75 12.99
CA GLU A 273 21.52 -0.48 13.08
C GLU A 273 21.84 -0.17 14.55
N LYS A 274 23.07 -0.49 14.96
CA LYS A 274 23.83 0.36 15.88
C LYS A 274 25.04 0.91 15.14
N LEU A 275 24.93 2.14 14.62
CA LEU A 275 26.03 3.11 14.47
C LEU A 275 25.44 4.53 14.47
#